data_AF-A0A4U0Q8E9-F1
#
_entry.id   AF-A0A4U0Q8E9-F1
#
_cell.length_a   1.000
_cell.length_b   1.000
_cell.length_c   1.000
_cell.angle_alpha   90.00
_cell.angle_beta   90.00
_cell.angle_gamma   90.00
#
_symmetry.space_group_name_H-M   'P 1'
#
loop_
_entity.id
_entity.type
_entity.pdbx_description
1 polymer ?
#
loop_
_entity_poly.entity_id
_entity_poly.type
_entity_poly.pdbx_seq_one_letter_code
_entity_poly.pdbx_strand_id
1 'polypeptide(L)'
;MTVSQRNVVRTLSLLSIAGGIAWQLFEPGFEPSLFVIVGLMGLFTQWWPTRRKSYAARRLSGTVTFNYSNNDGRYVIGREELLFETAWSKASDTSIHIYKDPPSIDSLAIAPGVAHIKDLRSVSGLDFSSRSRTPQEGDVIVLKNKYGKYAALKVSDIKDSTRSDLIDEITFSYVINPDGGDDFR
;
A
#
# COMPACT_ATOMS: atom_id res chain seq x y z
N MET A 1 -16.81 -3.82 3.69
CA MET A 1 -18.19 -4.32 3.53
C MET A 1 -18.46 -5.37 4.58
N THR A 2 -19.41 -5.13 5.47
CA THR A 2 -19.76 -6.05 6.57
C THR A 2 -20.54 -7.26 6.05
N VAL A 3 -20.67 -8.32 6.86
CA VAL A 3 -21.44 -9.53 6.51
C VAL A 3 -22.90 -9.17 6.18
N SER A 4 -23.50 -8.28 6.97
CA SER A 4 -24.87 -7.80 6.78
C SER A 4 -25.04 -7.09 5.42
N GLN A 5 -24.14 -6.17 5.08
CA GLN A 5 -24.16 -5.46 3.79
C GLN A 5 -24.04 -6.43 2.59
N ARG A 6 -23.24 -7.50 2.72
CA ARG A 6 -23.10 -8.51 1.67
C ARG A 6 -24.39 -9.30 1.45
N ASN A 7 -25.08 -9.68 2.52
CA ASN A 7 -26.33 -10.40 2.41
C ASN A 7 -27.42 -9.55 1.75
N VAL A 8 -27.52 -8.26 2.12
CA VAL A 8 -28.48 -7.32 1.50
C VAL A 8 -28.23 -7.19 0.00
N VAL A 9 -26.98 -6.95 -0.42
CA VAL A 9 -26.65 -6.81 -1.85
C VAL A 9 -26.92 -8.11 -2.63
N ARG A 10 -26.70 -9.30 -2.03
CA ARG A 10 -27.05 -10.59 -2.68
C ARG A 10 -28.53 -10.70 -2.94
N THR A 11 -29.34 -10.46 -1.90
CA THR A 11 -30.80 -10.60 -2.00
C THR A 11 -31.36 -9.65 -3.05
N LEU A 12 -30.95 -8.38 -3.04
CA LEU A 12 -31.39 -7.40 -4.04
C LEU A 12 -30.96 -7.78 -5.46
N SER A 13 -29.73 -8.29 -5.63
CA SER A 13 -29.23 -8.74 -6.94
C SER A 13 -30.05 -9.89 -7.49
N LEU A 14 -30.41 -10.88 -6.65
CA LEU A 14 -31.23 -12.03 -7.05
C LEU A 14 -32.67 -11.61 -7.39
N LEU A 15 -33.25 -10.69 -6.62
CA LEU A 15 -34.58 -10.14 -6.90
C LEU A 15 -34.61 -9.37 -8.23
N SER A 16 -33.56 -8.59 -8.52
CA SER A 16 -33.40 -7.88 -9.80
C SER A 16 -33.34 -8.84 -10.98
N ILE A 17 -32.57 -9.93 -10.87
CA ILE A 17 -32.49 -10.97 -11.92
C ILE A 17 -33.83 -11.65 -12.13
N ALA A 18 -34.49 -12.11 -11.05
CA ALA A 18 -35.76 -12.80 -11.13
C ALA A 18 -36.86 -11.90 -11.73
N GLY A 19 -36.93 -10.64 -11.29
CA GLY A 19 -37.85 -9.65 -11.81
C GLY A 19 -37.61 -9.33 -13.28
N GLY A 20 -36.35 -9.12 -13.68
CA GLY A 20 -35.97 -8.87 -15.07
C GLY A 20 -36.30 -10.05 -16.00
N ILE A 21 -36.05 -11.29 -15.56
CA ILE A 21 -36.40 -12.49 -16.34
C ILE A 21 -37.92 -12.62 -16.47
N ALA A 22 -38.66 -12.47 -15.37
CA ALA A 22 -40.11 -12.55 -15.39
C ALA A 22 -40.71 -11.50 -16.34
N TRP A 23 -40.25 -10.25 -16.24
CA TRP A 23 -40.70 -9.18 -17.12
C TRP A 23 -40.35 -9.48 -18.60
N GLN A 24 -39.16 -9.99 -18.91
CA GLN A 24 -38.77 -10.37 -20.28
C GLN A 24 -39.69 -11.44 -20.89
N LEU A 25 -40.28 -12.33 -20.07
CA LEU A 25 -41.19 -13.38 -20.54
C LEU A 25 -42.58 -12.86 -20.91
N PHE A 26 -43.05 -11.79 -20.24
CA PHE A 26 -44.36 -11.18 -20.52
C PHE A 26 -44.26 -10.05 -21.55
N GLU A 27 -43.21 -9.24 -21.46
CA GLU A 27 -42.97 -8.07 -22.31
C GLU A 27 -41.49 -8.06 -22.76
N PRO A 28 -41.16 -8.77 -23.86
CA PRO A 28 -39.79 -8.85 -24.32
C PRO A 28 -39.30 -7.49 -24.82
N GLY A 29 -38.18 -7.03 -24.27
CA GLY A 29 -37.59 -5.75 -24.65
C GLY A 29 -36.16 -5.58 -24.16
N PHE A 30 -35.62 -4.39 -24.36
CA PHE A 30 -34.30 -4.04 -23.85
C PHE A 30 -34.34 -3.71 -22.34
N GLU A 31 -35.42 -3.11 -21.86
CA GLU A 31 -35.56 -2.64 -20.48
C GLU A 31 -35.50 -3.77 -19.44
N PRO A 32 -36.18 -4.92 -19.60
CA PRO A 32 -36.06 -6.02 -18.64
C PRO A 32 -34.65 -6.64 -18.61
N SER A 33 -33.95 -6.60 -19.76
CA SER A 33 -32.57 -7.06 -19.86
C SER A 33 -31.61 -6.21 -19.01
N LEU A 34 -31.87 -4.90 -18.85
CA LEU A 34 -31.09 -4.03 -17.96
C LEU A 34 -31.19 -4.48 -16.49
N PHE A 35 -32.37 -4.92 -16.04
CA PHE A 35 -32.55 -5.43 -14.67
C PHE A 35 -31.77 -6.72 -14.42
N VAL A 36 -31.67 -7.60 -15.42
CA VAL A 36 -30.83 -8.80 -15.34
C VAL A 36 -29.35 -8.41 -15.28
N ILE A 37 -28.90 -7.50 -16.14
CA ILE A 37 -27.51 -7.02 -16.18
C ILE A 37 -27.12 -6.39 -14.85
N VAL A 38 -27.95 -5.50 -14.28
CA VAL A 38 -27.69 -4.84 -12.99
C VAL A 38 -27.59 -5.86 -11.85
N GLY A 39 -28.48 -6.85 -11.81
CA GLY A 39 -28.43 -7.91 -10.81
C GLY A 39 -27.19 -8.79 -10.96
N LEU A 40 -26.79 -9.12 -12.18
CA LEU A 40 -25.54 -9.85 -12.46
C LEU A 40 -24.31 -9.03 -12.04
N MET A 41 -24.28 -7.71 -12.29
CA MET A 41 -23.20 -6.83 -11.81
C MET A 41 -23.13 -6.82 -10.28
N GLY A 42 -24.27 -6.79 -9.58
CA GLY A 42 -24.34 -6.88 -8.13
C GLY A 42 -23.73 -8.17 -7.57
N LEU A 43 -24.02 -9.33 -8.18
CA LEU A 43 -23.36 -10.59 -7.81
C LEU A 43 -21.88 -10.59 -8.17
N PHE A 44 -21.52 -10.05 -9.33
CA PHE A 44 -20.15 -9.99 -9.82
C PHE A 44 -19.25 -9.15 -8.90
N THR A 45 -19.72 -8.00 -8.41
CA THR A 45 -18.94 -7.17 -7.47
C THR A 45 -18.60 -7.89 -6.16
N GLN A 46 -19.39 -8.89 -5.77
CA GLN A 46 -19.12 -9.69 -4.58
C GLN A 46 -18.17 -10.87 -4.81
N TRP A 47 -18.17 -11.40 -6.03
CA TRP A 47 -17.28 -12.47 -6.46
C TRP A 47 -15.92 -11.93 -6.92
N TRP A 48 -15.88 -10.69 -7.42
CA TRP A 48 -14.66 -10.02 -7.83
C TRP A 48 -13.66 -10.02 -6.65
N PRO A 49 -12.42 -10.48 -6.85
CA PRO A 49 -11.45 -10.55 -5.78
C PRO A 49 -11.12 -9.13 -5.32
N THR A 50 -11.74 -8.72 -4.22
CA THR A 50 -11.30 -7.53 -3.49
C THR A 50 -9.91 -7.87 -2.94
N ARG A 51 -8.88 -7.13 -3.38
CA ARG A 51 -7.52 -7.34 -2.88
C ARG A 51 -7.56 -7.22 -1.36
N ARG A 52 -7.27 -8.31 -0.65
CA ARG A 52 -6.98 -8.23 0.77
C ARG A 52 -5.82 -7.26 0.93
N LYS A 53 -5.93 -6.30 1.87
CA LYS A 53 -4.81 -5.43 2.22
C LYS A 53 -3.69 -6.33 2.71
N SER A 54 -2.62 -6.46 1.91
CA SER A 54 -1.43 -7.23 2.24
C SER A 54 -0.36 -6.23 2.65
N TYR A 55 0.15 -6.38 3.87
CA TYR A 55 1.24 -5.56 4.41
C TYR A 55 2.60 -6.10 3.96
N ALA A 56 2.65 -6.68 2.75
CA ALA A 56 3.84 -7.27 2.18
C ALA A 56 3.84 -7.16 0.65
N ALA A 57 4.97 -6.79 0.06
CA ALA A 57 5.21 -6.83 -1.37
C ALA A 57 6.51 -7.57 -1.67
N ARG A 58 6.45 -8.64 -2.49
CA ARG A 58 7.63 -9.46 -2.84
C ARG A 58 8.46 -8.90 -4.01
N ARG A 59 8.07 -7.75 -4.56
CA ARG A 59 8.72 -7.15 -5.73
C ARG A 59 9.98 -6.41 -5.28
N LEU A 60 10.93 -6.22 -6.19
CA LEU A 60 12.14 -5.43 -5.92
C LEU A 60 11.88 -3.93 -6.02
N SER A 61 10.81 -3.52 -6.70
CA SER A 61 10.41 -2.13 -6.78
C SER A 61 8.90 -2.00 -6.92
N GLY A 62 8.40 -0.82 -6.59
CA GLY A 62 7.00 -0.46 -6.79
C GLY A 62 6.57 0.71 -5.91
N THR A 63 5.27 0.98 -5.94
CA THR A 63 4.62 1.95 -5.06
C THR A 63 3.64 1.22 -4.17
N VAL A 64 3.66 1.55 -2.88
CA VAL A 64 2.83 0.96 -1.84
C VAL A 64 2.06 2.08 -1.16
N THR A 65 0.77 1.86 -1.00
CA THR A 65 -0.11 2.67 -0.16
C THR A 65 -0.71 1.77 0.90
N PHE A 66 -0.54 2.12 2.17
CA PHE A 66 -1.12 1.34 3.26
C PHE A 66 -1.46 2.20 4.48
N ASN A 67 -2.36 1.69 5.30
CA ASN A 67 -2.76 2.37 6.54
C ASN A 67 -1.76 2.04 7.65
N TYR A 68 -1.00 3.03 8.09
CA TYR A 68 0.07 2.86 9.06
C TYR A 68 -0.41 2.80 10.52
N SER A 69 -1.70 3.03 10.79
CA SER A 69 -2.31 2.78 12.11
C SER A 69 -2.72 1.33 12.31
N ASN A 70 -2.61 0.50 11.27
CA ASN A 70 -2.81 -0.94 11.33
C ASN A 70 -1.47 -1.69 11.25
N ASN A 71 -1.48 -2.97 11.64
CA ASN A 71 -0.32 -3.86 11.57
C ASN A 71 0.93 -3.26 12.26
N ASP A 72 0.72 -2.51 13.35
CA ASP A 72 1.75 -1.80 14.10
C ASP A 72 2.62 -0.86 13.24
N GLY A 73 2.02 -0.29 12.19
CA GLY A 73 2.72 0.54 11.20
C GLY A 73 3.75 -0.21 10.38
N ARG A 74 3.67 -1.54 10.32
CA ARG A 74 4.65 -2.38 9.63
C ARG A 74 4.25 -2.70 8.20
N TYR A 75 5.22 -2.64 7.30
CA TYR A 75 5.08 -3.12 5.93
C TYR A 75 6.35 -3.79 5.45
N VAL A 76 6.23 -4.97 4.82
CA VAL A 76 7.36 -5.77 4.35
C VAL A 76 7.57 -5.60 2.85
N ILE A 77 8.80 -5.33 2.43
CA ILE A 77 9.18 -5.33 1.01
C ILE A 77 10.29 -6.36 0.76
N GLY A 78 10.29 -6.94 -0.45
CA GLY A 78 11.26 -7.95 -0.86
C GLY A 78 11.01 -9.35 -0.29
N ARG A 79 12.06 -10.18 -0.29
CA ARG A 79 12.03 -11.58 0.15
C ARG A 79 13.42 -12.05 0.53
N GLU A 80 13.50 -13.06 1.41
CA GLU A 80 14.75 -13.73 1.78
C GLU A 80 15.82 -12.71 2.22
N GLU A 81 17.02 -12.74 1.64
CA GLU A 81 18.13 -11.82 1.94
C GLU A 81 17.88 -10.37 1.51
N LEU A 82 16.87 -10.16 0.66
CA LEU A 82 16.42 -8.85 0.18
C LEU A 82 15.14 -8.40 0.90
N LEU A 83 14.84 -8.97 2.07
CA LEU A 83 13.69 -8.58 2.88
C LEU A 83 14.00 -7.34 3.73
N PHE A 84 13.06 -6.39 3.72
CA PHE A 84 13.08 -5.20 4.57
C PHE A 84 11.70 -5.02 5.22
N GLU A 85 11.66 -5.01 6.54
CA GLU A 85 10.48 -4.61 7.30
C GLU A 85 10.56 -3.14 7.63
N THR A 86 9.66 -2.35 7.06
CA THR A 86 9.51 -0.95 7.41
C THR A 86 8.58 -0.83 8.63
N ALA A 87 8.82 0.14 9.49
CA ALA A 87 7.95 0.47 10.62
C ALA A 87 7.75 1.98 10.69
N TRP A 88 6.50 2.40 10.75
CA TRP A 88 6.08 3.79 10.61
C TRP A 88 5.19 4.23 11.77
N SER A 89 5.27 5.50 12.14
CA SER A 89 4.31 6.09 13.06
C SER A 89 4.06 7.56 12.75
N LYS A 90 2.95 8.07 13.27
CA LYS A 90 2.49 9.45 13.08
C LYS A 90 3.51 10.47 13.61
N ALA A 91 3.77 11.52 12.83
CA ALA A 91 4.55 12.67 13.28
C ALA A 91 3.78 13.99 13.04
N SER A 92 3.50 14.35 11.78
CA SER A 92 2.65 15.49 11.41
C SER A 92 1.81 15.18 10.15
N ASP A 93 1.16 16.21 9.61
CA ASP A 93 0.46 16.20 8.32
C ASP A 93 1.39 16.20 7.09
N THR A 94 2.69 16.36 7.30
CA THR A 94 3.72 16.53 6.25
C THR A 94 4.97 15.69 6.51
N SER A 95 5.01 15.00 7.64
CA SER A 95 6.16 14.21 8.08
C SER A 95 5.72 12.95 8.79
N ILE A 96 6.56 11.92 8.74
CA ILE A 96 6.27 10.61 9.34
C ILE A 96 7.51 10.06 10.01
N HIS A 97 7.37 9.33 11.11
CA HIS A 97 8.50 8.64 11.73
C HIS A 97 8.73 7.29 11.06
N ILE A 98 10.00 6.95 10.84
CA ILE A 98 10.45 5.60 10.44
C ILE A 98 11.46 5.07 11.46
N TYR A 99 11.41 3.77 11.75
CA TYR A 99 12.21 3.11 12.77
C TYR A 99 13.04 1.95 12.23
N LYS A 100 14.24 1.76 12.80
CA LYS A 100 15.08 0.58 12.55
C LYS A 100 14.79 -0.61 13.48
N ASP A 101 13.77 -0.48 14.32
CA ASP A 101 13.37 -1.49 15.31
C ASP A 101 13.00 -2.86 14.72
N PRO A 102 12.46 -2.99 13.49
CA PRO A 102 12.19 -4.29 12.92
C PRO A 102 13.43 -5.18 12.79
N PRO A 103 13.32 -6.49 13.05
CA PRO A 103 14.47 -7.37 13.18
C PRO A 103 15.24 -7.58 11.88
N SER A 104 14.64 -7.34 10.71
CA SER A 104 15.34 -7.38 9.43
C SER A 104 16.20 -6.14 9.15
N ILE A 105 15.97 -5.02 9.82
CA ILE A 105 16.68 -3.76 9.58
C ILE A 105 17.90 -3.65 10.50
N ASP A 106 19.01 -3.21 9.93
CA ASP A 106 20.26 -2.91 10.64
C ASP A 106 20.35 -1.40 10.92
N SER A 107 20.13 -0.59 9.88
CA SER A 107 20.27 0.86 9.95
C SER A 107 19.41 1.57 8.91
N LEU A 108 19.12 2.86 9.16
CA LEU A 108 18.40 3.72 8.24
C LEU A 108 18.95 5.15 8.24
N ALA A 109 18.81 5.85 7.12
CA ALA A 109 19.23 7.23 6.95
C ALA A 109 18.29 7.98 5.98
N ILE A 110 18.25 9.31 6.09
CA ILE A 110 17.64 10.18 5.07
C ILE A 110 18.74 10.60 4.10
N ALA A 111 18.47 10.55 2.80
CA ALA A 111 19.36 11.04 1.76
C ALA A 111 19.04 12.52 1.44
N PRO A 112 19.84 13.48 1.96
CA PRO A 112 19.52 14.90 1.83
C PRO A 112 19.65 15.37 0.38
N GLY A 113 18.67 16.13 -0.09
CA GLY A 113 18.69 16.75 -1.42
C GLY A 113 18.48 15.80 -2.60
N VAL A 114 18.11 14.54 -2.35
CA VAL A 114 17.80 13.56 -3.40
C VAL A 114 16.31 13.62 -3.73
N ALA A 115 15.98 14.11 -4.93
CA ALA A 115 14.59 14.24 -5.36
C ALA A 115 13.99 12.92 -5.87
N HIS A 116 14.77 12.10 -6.57
CA HIS A 116 14.31 10.79 -7.07
C HIS A 116 15.25 9.67 -6.62
N ILE A 117 14.70 8.49 -6.37
CA ILE A 117 15.49 7.30 -5.99
C ILE A 117 16.61 7.01 -7.00
N LYS A 118 16.36 7.29 -8.29
CA LYS A 118 17.34 7.12 -9.38
C LYS A 118 18.55 8.05 -9.30
N ASP A 119 18.43 9.16 -8.56
CA ASP A 119 19.52 10.13 -8.39
C ASP A 119 20.45 9.75 -7.24
N LEU A 120 20.07 8.75 -6.44
CA LEU A 120 20.88 8.23 -5.35
C LEU A 120 22.08 7.48 -5.91
N ARG A 121 23.27 8.09 -5.79
CA ARG A 121 24.52 7.51 -6.33
C ARG A 121 25.27 6.64 -5.33
N SER A 122 25.38 7.10 -4.09
CA SER A 122 26.18 6.42 -3.07
C SER A 122 25.58 6.67 -1.71
N VAL A 123 25.54 5.63 -0.89
CA VAL A 123 25.01 5.70 0.48
C VAL A 123 26.10 5.82 1.55
N SER A 124 27.38 5.72 1.21
CA SER A 124 28.48 5.70 2.19
C SER A 124 28.66 7.01 2.97
N GLY A 125 28.14 8.13 2.46
CA GLY A 125 28.14 9.43 3.15
C GLY A 125 26.93 9.71 4.05
N LEU A 126 25.98 8.76 4.16
CA LEU A 126 24.74 8.99 4.91
C LEU A 126 24.90 8.69 6.41
N ASP A 127 24.17 9.43 7.24
CA ASP A 127 24.18 9.24 8.69
C ASP A 127 23.18 8.15 9.13
N PHE A 128 23.72 6.97 9.44
CA PHE A 128 22.99 5.79 9.90
C PHE A 128 22.94 5.62 11.43
N SER A 129 23.42 6.60 12.20
CA SER A 129 23.58 6.49 13.66
C SER A 129 22.25 6.40 14.42
N SER A 130 21.19 7.01 13.88
CA SER A 130 19.92 7.17 14.60
C SER A 130 19.05 5.92 14.57
N ARG A 131 18.29 5.71 15.66
CA ARG A 131 17.27 4.65 15.74
C ARG A 131 16.04 4.95 14.88
N SER A 132 15.68 6.22 14.80
CA SER A 132 14.55 6.70 14.02
C SER A 132 14.94 7.93 13.21
N ARG A 133 14.19 8.17 12.15
CA ARG A 133 14.25 9.41 11.36
C ARG A 133 12.84 9.91 11.09
N THR A 134 12.73 11.18 10.74
CA THR A 134 11.45 11.84 10.46
C THR A 134 11.49 12.44 9.06
N PRO A 135 11.38 11.61 8.00
CA PRO A 135 11.26 12.09 6.63
C PRO A 135 10.00 12.93 6.43
N GLN A 136 10.10 13.93 5.57
CA GLN A 136 8.99 14.69 5.02
C GLN A 136 8.50 14.09 3.71
N GLU A 137 7.34 14.56 3.24
CA GLU A 137 6.89 14.26 1.88
C GLU A 137 7.96 14.67 0.85
N GLY A 138 8.27 13.76 -0.07
CA GLY A 138 9.30 13.95 -1.08
C GLY A 138 10.69 13.43 -0.68
N ASP A 139 10.96 13.23 0.61
CA ASP A 139 12.26 12.75 1.07
C ASP A 139 12.53 11.31 0.65
N VAL A 140 13.82 11.04 0.39
CA VAL A 140 14.35 9.71 0.12
C VAL A 140 15.03 9.16 1.36
N ILE A 141 14.66 7.94 1.72
CA ILE A 141 15.17 7.20 2.88
C ILE A 141 15.94 6.00 2.34
N VAL A 142 17.05 5.68 2.97
CA VAL A 142 17.83 4.47 2.69
C VAL A 142 17.77 3.56 3.91
N LEU A 143 17.41 2.30 3.66
CA LEU A 143 17.47 1.22 4.63
C LEU A 143 18.62 0.29 4.29
N LYS A 144 19.30 -0.19 5.33
CA LYS A 144 20.22 -1.32 5.27
C LYS A 144 19.63 -2.45 6.10
N ASN A 145 19.54 -3.65 5.52
CA ASN A 145 19.09 -4.82 6.26
C ASN A 145 20.28 -5.55 6.92
N LYS A 146 19.97 -6.57 7.74
CA LYS A 146 21.00 -7.39 8.42
C LYS A 146 21.89 -8.20 7.48
N TYR A 147 21.49 -8.38 6.23
CA TYR A 147 22.30 -9.02 5.19
C TYR A 147 23.22 -8.03 4.47
N GLY A 148 23.25 -6.76 4.89
CA GLY A 148 24.08 -5.72 4.26
C GLY A 148 23.56 -5.24 2.91
N LYS A 149 22.31 -5.56 2.56
CA LYS A 149 21.64 -5.10 1.34
C LYS A 149 20.92 -3.79 1.60
N TYR A 150 20.76 -2.99 0.54
CA TYR A 150 20.17 -1.66 0.63
C TYR A 150 18.84 -1.56 -0.11
N ALA A 151 17.94 -0.76 0.44
CA ALA A 151 16.69 -0.35 -0.20
C ALA A 151 16.52 1.16 -0.06
N ALA A 152 16.08 1.82 -1.13
CA ALA A 152 15.72 3.23 -1.12
C ALA A 152 14.20 3.36 -1.18
N LEU A 153 13.63 4.24 -0.36
CA LEU A 153 12.22 4.55 -0.33
C LEU A 153 12.03 6.05 -0.51
N LYS A 154 11.02 6.47 -1.27
CA LYS A 154 10.61 7.86 -1.38
C LYS A 154 9.19 8.00 -0.88
N VAL A 155 8.98 8.83 0.14
CA VAL A 155 7.64 9.16 0.64
C VAL A 155 6.99 10.12 -0.35
N SER A 156 5.78 9.82 -0.81
CA SER A 156 5.08 10.65 -1.78
C SER A 156 3.83 11.34 -1.23
N ASP A 157 3.21 10.77 -0.19
CA ASP A 157 1.94 11.25 0.36
C ASP A 157 1.77 10.73 1.79
N ILE A 158 1.38 11.59 2.73
CA ILE A 158 1.09 11.29 4.12
C ILE A 158 -0.30 11.82 4.46
N LYS A 159 -1.17 10.94 4.97
CA LYS A 159 -2.51 11.29 5.45
C LYS A 159 -2.64 11.05 6.95
N ASP A 160 -3.29 11.98 7.64
CA ASP A 160 -3.48 11.94 9.10
C ASP A 160 -4.95 12.13 9.46
N SER A 161 -5.55 11.06 9.99
CA SER A 161 -6.96 11.02 10.41
C SER A 161 -7.29 11.89 11.64
N THR A 162 -6.30 12.31 12.41
CA THR A 162 -6.50 13.21 13.56
C THR A 162 -6.53 14.68 13.15
N ARG A 163 -6.35 14.96 11.86
CA ARG A 163 -6.30 16.30 11.28
C ARG A 163 -7.36 16.46 10.20
N SER A 164 -6.97 16.44 8.94
CA SER A 164 -7.83 16.73 7.79
C SER A 164 -8.29 15.49 7.02
N ASP A 165 -7.66 14.34 7.24
CA ASP A 165 -7.95 13.13 6.48
C ASP A 165 -8.95 12.21 7.18
N LEU A 166 -9.50 11.27 6.41
CA LEU A 166 -10.42 10.26 6.94
C LEU A 166 -9.70 9.06 7.56
N ILE A 167 -8.46 8.79 7.14
CA ILE A 167 -7.67 7.63 7.55
C ILE A 167 -6.18 7.98 7.63
N ASP A 168 -5.47 7.29 8.51
CA ASP A 168 -4.01 7.31 8.56
C ASP A 168 -3.45 6.44 7.41
N GLU A 169 -2.82 7.06 6.43
CA GLU A 169 -2.30 6.37 5.24
C GLU A 169 -0.97 6.97 4.80
N ILE A 170 -0.04 6.11 4.38
CA ILE A 170 1.21 6.53 3.76
C ILE A 170 1.31 5.92 2.38
N THR A 171 1.75 6.72 1.42
CA THR A 171 2.21 6.24 0.12
C THR A 171 3.72 6.46 -0.01
N PHE A 172 4.44 5.40 -0.36
CA PHE A 172 5.85 5.47 -0.70
C PHE A 172 6.17 4.61 -1.92
N SER A 173 7.17 5.04 -2.67
CA SER A 173 7.80 4.23 -3.72
C SER A 173 9.11 3.63 -3.19
N TYR A 174 9.50 2.47 -3.68
CA TYR A 174 10.72 1.80 -3.24
C TYR A 174 11.46 1.11 -4.39
N VAL A 175 12.77 0.97 -4.20
CA VAL A 175 13.68 0.16 -5.02
C VAL A 175 14.65 -0.56 -4.08
N ILE A 176 14.74 -1.87 -4.21
CA ILE A 176 15.71 -2.72 -3.53
C ILE A 176 16.87 -2.95 -4.47
N ASN A 177 18.11 -2.77 -4.00
CA ASN A 177 19.31 -3.10 -4.76
C ASN A 177 19.61 -4.61 -4.60
N PRO A 178 19.43 -5.44 -5.64
CA PRO A 178 19.69 -6.87 -5.56
C PRO A 178 21.19 -7.20 -5.60
N ASP A 179 21.97 -6.45 -6.38
CA ASP A 179 23.40 -6.65 -6.60
C ASP A 179 24.18 -6.41 -5.29
N GLY A 180 23.67 -5.51 -4.46
CA GLY A 180 24.29 -5.11 -3.21
C GLY A 180 25.40 -4.08 -3.44
N GLY A 181 26.07 -3.69 -2.35
CA GLY A 181 26.97 -2.54 -2.38
C GLY A 181 26.23 -1.22 -2.12
N ASP A 182 26.97 -0.12 -2.12
CA ASP A 182 26.50 1.20 -1.73
C ASP A 182 26.04 2.08 -2.91
N ASP A 183 26.17 1.60 -4.14
CA ASP A 183 25.68 2.24 -5.37
C ASP A 183 24.32 1.66 -5.80
N PHE A 184 23.43 2.50 -6.32
CA PHE A 184 22.09 2.13 -6.82
C PHE A 184 22.01 2.12 -8.36
N ARG A 185 23.14 2.13 -9.06
CA ARG A 185 23.24 2.04 -10.53
C ARG A 185 23.03 0.66 -11.12
#